data_AF-A0A2P9GLR2-F1
#
_entry.id   AF-A0A2P9GLR2-F1
#
_cell.length_a   1.000
_cell.length_b   1.000
_cell.length_c   1.000
_cell.angle_alpha   90.00
_cell.angle_beta   90.00
_cell.angle_gamma   90.00
#
_symmetry.space_group_name_H-M   'P 1'
#
loop_
_entity.id
_entity.type
_entity.pdbx_description
1 polymer ?
#
loop_
_entity_poly.entity_id
_entity_poly.type
_entity_poly.pdbx_seq_one_letter_code
_entity_poly.pdbx_strand_id
1 'polypeptide(L)'
;MNEMKVSYLNYPIYGIGSNKDYIVTSGGGGGKNYGIEDMLDINIFNEKEKKLEVVWSTTEQRGVVDSIIYVEKYNIWLGSVKNECILFEINEETGPNILLTFVTDFNEKNARQVVVKFSSKDDLILTGGEDKTLRLWKLNFVKRERENKGDIKGDNKKDNDNKTNDDNKTNDDNKTNDNNKTNDNNKTNDDNKKDNDNKTHDDNKTHDDNKTHDDNKTHDDNYIAVNNNLYLDKNKSVEHLGDFVGHDDSIKDCDISFDEKIICTCSSDHSLKIWDTNSFVNLHTEQMKSPQNKNDKLNFRCCKFLNHSNNFKDFTYTLLTTAYTPRGSSYLIIWKVYYNDKKEKFTFIKDKFIWINDRPCCNIAVSTNQKFIALGFSTGALKIYNSKFYLLAHYKKHELPITAMCFIKNDSYLLSAGADYTISSLHINSFMFRYLRKFGRFIIYFLLLFFISLILLDSFNVGYDLRISSLFQNKAYTNITKKKRNYNVDPKKNKVIMDMDEL
;
A
#
# COMPACT_ATOMS: atom_id res chain seq x y z
N MET A 1 28.25 -8.74 8.38
CA MET A 1 27.92 -7.57 7.54
C MET A 1 26.55 -7.88 6.95
N ASN A 2 25.46 -7.25 7.41
CA ASN A 2 24.12 -7.52 6.86
C ASN A 2 24.03 -6.85 5.49
N GLU A 3 24.58 -7.53 4.49
CA GLU A 3 24.64 -7.07 3.13
C GLU A 3 23.24 -7.20 2.51
N MET A 4 22.65 -6.07 2.09
CA MET A 4 21.48 -6.10 1.21
C MET A 4 21.87 -6.84 -0.06
N LYS A 5 21.14 -7.90 -0.39
CA LYS A 5 21.37 -8.70 -1.59
C LYS A 5 20.58 -8.12 -2.75
N VAL A 6 21.10 -8.34 -3.95
CA VAL A 6 20.56 -7.78 -5.19
C VAL A 6 20.20 -8.93 -6.12
N SER A 7 18.99 -8.89 -6.63
CA SER A 7 18.50 -9.72 -7.74
C SER A 7 18.52 -8.87 -8.99
N TYR A 8 18.87 -9.47 -10.13
CA TYR A 8 18.91 -8.80 -11.42
C TYR A 8 17.79 -9.34 -12.31
N LEU A 9 17.10 -8.46 -13.02
CA LEU A 9 16.11 -8.79 -14.03
C LEU A 9 16.59 -8.32 -15.41
N ASN A 10 15.88 -8.73 -16.46
CA ASN A 10 16.24 -8.40 -17.85
C ASN A 10 15.53 -7.14 -18.37
N TYR A 11 14.85 -6.40 -17.50
CA TYR A 11 14.09 -5.20 -17.84
C TYR A 11 14.11 -4.19 -16.67
N PRO A 12 13.88 -2.89 -16.92
CA PRO A 12 13.67 -1.92 -15.86
C PRO A 12 12.32 -2.16 -15.20
N ILE A 13 12.30 -2.24 -13.88
CA ILE A 13 11.09 -2.59 -13.12
C ILE A 13 10.25 -1.32 -12.91
N TYR A 14 8.94 -1.41 -13.09
CA TYR A 14 8.00 -0.31 -12.85
C TYR A 14 6.91 -0.69 -11.84
N GLY A 15 6.48 -1.95 -11.82
CA GLY A 15 5.51 -2.48 -10.87
C GLY A 15 6.09 -3.56 -9.98
N ILE A 16 5.69 -3.56 -8.70
CA ILE A 16 5.94 -4.67 -7.77
C ILE A 16 4.73 -4.85 -6.85
N GLY A 17 4.34 -6.10 -6.62
CA GLY A 17 3.36 -6.50 -5.63
C GLY A 17 3.77 -7.81 -4.97
N SER A 18 3.19 -8.15 -3.83
CA SER A 18 3.46 -9.43 -3.18
C SER A 18 2.26 -9.95 -2.40
N ASN A 19 2.16 -11.26 -2.30
CA ASN A 19 1.36 -11.95 -1.30
C ASN A 19 2.29 -12.80 -0.40
N LYS A 20 1.73 -13.79 0.31
CA LYS A 20 2.50 -14.68 1.17
C LYS A 20 3.47 -15.61 0.42
N ASP A 21 3.12 -15.98 -0.82
CA ASP A 21 3.78 -17.01 -1.63
C ASP A 21 4.66 -16.40 -2.73
N TYR A 22 4.15 -15.38 -3.42
CA TYR A 22 4.70 -14.80 -4.64
C TYR A 22 5.01 -13.31 -4.53
N ILE A 23 6.01 -12.89 -5.29
CA ILE A 23 6.36 -11.51 -5.59
C ILE A 23 6.19 -11.32 -7.09
N VAL A 24 5.27 -10.44 -7.46
CA VAL A 24 4.97 -10.10 -8.86
C VAL A 24 5.76 -8.86 -9.23
N THR A 25 6.53 -8.93 -10.30
CA THR A 25 7.27 -7.79 -10.86
C THR A 25 6.86 -7.55 -12.29
N SER A 26 6.77 -6.27 -12.69
CA SER A 26 6.53 -5.93 -14.09
C SER A 26 7.41 -4.77 -14.53
N GLY A 27 7.81 -4.81 -15.79
CA GLY A 27 8.66 -3.80 -16.40
C GLY A 27 8.80 -3.99 -17.90
N GLY A 28 9.60 -3.15 -18.56
CA GLY A 28 9.72 -3.17 -20.02
C GLY A 28 10.12 -1.83 -20.63
N GLY A 29 9.55 -1.48 -21.78
CA GLY A 29 9.68 -0.13 -22.35
C GLY A 29 10.77 0.08 -23.41
N GLY A 30 11.42 -0.99 -23.88
CA GLY A 30 12.22 -0.92 -25.10
C GLY A 30 11.37 -0.95 -26.36
N GLY A 31 10.22 -1.63 -26.33
CA GLY A 31 9.54 -2.07 -27.55
C GLY A 31 10.32 -3.22 -28.20
N LYS A 32 9.64 -4.09 -28.96
CA LYS A 32 10.26 -5.29 -29.56
C LYS A 32 11.56 -5.02 -30.32
N ASN A 33 11.68 -3.82 -30.91
CA ASN A 33 12.84 -3.39 -31.69
C ASN A 33 14.12 -3.20 -30.86
N TYR A 34 14.01 -2.97 -29.55
CA TYR A 34 15.15 -2.81 -28.64
C TYR A 34 15.42 -4.08 -27.81
N GLY A 35 14.68 -5.16 -28.06
CA GLY A 35 14.87 -6.46 -27.43
C GLY A 35 14.42 -6.56 -25.97
N ILE A 36 13.76 -5.53 -25.43
CA ILE A 36 13.20 -5.54 -24.07
C ILE A 36 11.68 -5.58 -24.19
N GLU A 37 11.13 -6.77 -23.97
CA GLU A 37 9.68 -6.98 -23.95
C GLU A 37 9.06 -6.50 -22.63
N ASP A 38 7.77 -6.21 -22.67
CA ASP A 38 7.00 -5.87 -21.48
C ASP A 38 6.64 -7.16 -20.74
N MET A 39 7.27 -7.37 -19.60
CA MET A 39 7.23 -8.62 -18.85
C MET A 39 6.40 -8.50 -17.59
N LEU A 40 5.76 -9.61 -17.23
CA LEU A 40 5.18 -9.86 -15.92
C LEU A 40 5.81 -11.15 -15.37
N ASP A 41 6.66 -11.01 -14.35
CA ASP A 41 7.31 -12.14 -13.71
C ASP A 41 6.68 -12.46 -12.36
N ILE A 42 6.50 -13.75 -12.12
CA ILE A 42 6.06 -14.31 -10.84
C ILE A 42 7.27 -14.93 -10.18
N ASN A 43 7.65 -14.42 -9.01
CA ASN A 43 8.86 -14.77 -8.30
C ASN A 43 8.55 -15.37 -6.92
N ILE A 44 9.44 -16.21 -6.41
CA ILE A 44 9.49 -16.60 -5.01
C ILE A 44 10.71 -15.93 -4.36
N PHE A 45 10.60 -15.58 -3.08
CA PHE A 45 11.73 -15.05 -2.32
C PHE A 45 12.45 -16.18 -1.56
N ASN A 46 13.69 -16.46 -1.97
CA ASN A 46 14.58 -17.35 -1.25
C ASN A 46 15.20 -16.62 -0.07
N GLU A 47 14.77 -16.94 1.16
CA GLU A 47 15.24 -16.26 2.37
C GLU A 47 16.72 -16.53 2.71
N LYS A 48 17.24 -17.69 2.31
CA LYS A 48 18.65 -18.06 2.54
C LYS A 48 19.57 -17.19 1.70
N GLU A 49 19.26 -17.07 0.41
CA GLU A 49 20.04 -16.26 -0.53
C GLU A 49 19.64 -14.78 -0.51
N LYS A 50 18.47 -14.46 0.06
CA LYS A 50 17.82 -13.15 0.08
C LYS A 50 17.64 -12.58 -1.33
N LYS A 51 17.30 -13.44 -2.28
CA LYS A 51 17.13 -13.12 -3.69
C LYS A 51 15.77 -13.63 -4.18
N LEU A 52 15.33 -13.05 -5.29
CA LEU A 52 14.18 -13.54 -6.02
C LEU A 52 14.60 -14.66 -6.97
N GLU A 53 13.73 -15.65 -7.08
CA GLU A 53 13.80 -16.74 -8.05
C GLU A 53 12.55 -16.66 -8.91
N VAL A 54 12.74 -16.50 -10.22
CA VAL A 54 11.63 -16.41 -11.18
C VAL A 54 11.03 -17.81 -11.35
N VAL A 55 9.73 -17.92 -11.13
CA VAL A 55 8.96 -19.15 -11.35
C VAL A 55 8.31 -19.11 -12.73
N TRP A 56 7.66 -17.99 -13.05
CA TRP A 56 7.04 -17.76 -14.36
C TRP A 56 7.32 -16.38 -14.90
N SER A 57 7.23 -16.29 -16.22
CA SER A 57 7.39 -15.08 -17.00
C SER A 57 6.32 -15.09 -18.10
N THR A 58 5.60 -13.99 -18.28
CA THR A 58 4.58 -13.86 -19.34
C THR A 58 4.60 -12.47 -19.98
N THR A 59 4.07 -12.40 -21.20
CA THR A 59 3.81 -11.17 -21.97
C THR A 59 2.32 -11.03 -22.35
N GLU A 60 1.46 -11.92 -21.83
CA GLU A 60 0.03 -12.00 -22.18
C GLU A 60 -0.77 -10.74 -21.80
N GLN A 61 -0.32 -10.00 -20.79
CA GLN A 61 -0.90 -8.71 -20.40
C GLN A 61 -0.68 -7.62 -21.44
N ARG A 62 0.22 -7.84 -22.42
CA ARG A 62 0.49 -6.95 -23.57
C ARG A 62 0.82 -5.51 -23.16
N GLY A 63 1.60 -5.33 -22.10
CA GLY A 63 2.05 -4.02 -21.65
C GLY A 63 2.76 -4.10 -20.30
N VAL A 64 3.34 -2.98 -19.89
CA VAL A 64 3.91 -2.85 -18.53
C VAL A 64 2.77 -2.70 -17.52
N VAL A 65 2.84 -3.46 -16.42
CA VAL A 65 1.94 -3.29 -15.28
C VAL A 65 2.52 -2.28 -14.30
N ASP A 66 1.99 -1.05 -14.31
CA ASP A 66 2.54 0.09 -13.57
C ASP A 66 2.25 0.05 -12.08
N SER A 67 1.06 -0.44 -11.73
CA SER A 67 0.58 -0.57 -10.36
C SER A 67 0.06 -1.99 -10.17
N ILE A 68 0.54 -2.67 -9.14
CA ILE A 68 0.19 -4.08 -8.85
C ILE A 68 -0.23 -4.16 -7.39
N ILE A 69 -1.43 -4.70 -7.15
CA ILE A 69 -1.94 -4.93 -5.80
C ILE A 69 -2.48 -6.36 -5.69
N TYR A 70 -2.32 -6.96 -4.52
CA TYR A 70 -2.92 -8.25 -4.19
C TYR A 70 -4.13 -8.04 -3.28
N VAL A 71 -5.23 -8.73 -3.58
CA VAL A 71 -6.47 -8.71 -2.82
C VAL A 71 -6.64 -10.06 -2.12
N GLU A 72 -6.24 -10.10 -0.85
CA GLU A 72 -6.24 -11.31 -0.04
C GLU A 72 -7.63 -11.97 0.09
N LYS A 73 -8.69 -11.15 0.18
CA LYS A 73 -10.09 -11.61 0.33
C LYS A 73 -10.50 -12.61 -0.76
N TYR A 74 -10.00 -12.43 -1.99
CA TYR A 74 -10.37 -13.23 -3.16
C TYR A 74 -9.20 -13.97 -3.80
N ASN A 75 -7.98 -13.83 -3.25
CA ASN A 75 -6.76 -14.36 -3.85
C ASN A 75 -6.57 -13.92 -5.32
N ILE A 76 -6.89 -12.67 -5.62
CA ILE A 76 -6.72 -12.08 -6.96
C ILE A 76 -5.73 -10.93 -6.91
N TRP A 77 -5.19 -10.59 -8.07
CA TRP A 77 -4.30 -9.47 -8.29
C TRP A 77 -5.00 -8.46 -9.20
N LEU A 78 -4.76 -7.17 -8.95
CA LEU A 78 -5.14 -6.11 -9.86
C LEU A 78 -3.90 -5.42 -10.40
N GLY A 79 -3.93 -5.12 -11.70
CA GLY A 79 -2.87 -4.45 -12.43
C GLY A 79 -3.38 -3.26 -13.23
N SER A 80 -2.59 -2.19 -13.30
CA SER A 80 -2.79 -1.10 -14.27
C SER A 80 -1.93 -1.34 -15.51
N VAL A 81 -2.52 -1.54 -16.68
CA VAL A 81 -1.80 -1.84 -17.93
C VAL A 81 -2.37 -1.02 -19.07
N LYS A 82 -1.53 -0.22 -19.74
CA LYS A 82 -2.00 0.72 -20.77
C LYS A 82 -3.18 1.52 -20.19
N ASN A 83 -4.32 1.57 -20.86
CA ASN A 83 -5.53 2.25 -20.44
C ASN A 83 -6.55 1.34 -19.74
N GLU A 84 -6.13 0.15 -19.31
CA GLU A 84 -6.99 -0.90 -18.78
C GLU A 84 -6.56 -1.32 -17.37
N CYS A 85 -7.54 -1.79 -16.60
CA CYS A 85 -7.29 -2.54 -15.37
C CYS A 85 -7.46 -4.02 -15.66
N ILE A 86 -6.47 -4.82 -15.25
CA ILE A 86 -6.50 -6.28 -15.34
C ILE A 86 -6.72 -6.89 -13.96
N LEU A 87 -7.52 -7.96 -13.91
CA LEU A 87 -7.64 -8.88 -12.79
C LEU A 87 -7.03 -10.20 -13.20
N PHE A 88 -6.14 -10.75 -12.38
CA PHE A 88 -5.53 -12.04 -12.67
C PHE A 88 -5.31 -12.84 -11.39
N GLU A 89 -5.21 -14.16 -11.54
CA GLU A 89 -4.78 -15.07 -10.49
C GLU A 89 -3.43 -15.70 -10.83
N ILE A 90 -2.85 -16.39 -9.87
CA ILE A 90 -1.58 -17.11 -10.02
C ILE A 90 -1.88 -18.56 -9.65
N ASN A 91 -1.92 -19.44 -10.65
CA ASN A 91 -2.19 -20.87 -10.48
C ASN A 91 -0.89 -21.65 -10.46
N GLU A 92 -0.60 -22.37 -9.36
CA GLU A 92 0.62 -23.16 -9.07
C GLU A 92 1.14 -24.05 -10.21
N GLU A 93 0.29 -24.50 -11.13
CA GLU A 93 0.68 -25.37 -12.25
C GLU A 93 0.83 -24.60 -13.56
N THR A 94 -0.08 -23.65 -13.83
CA THR A 94 -0.24 -23.09 -15.18
C THR A 94 0.34 -21.70 -15.37
N GLY A 95 0.56 -20.93 -14.30
CA GLY A 95 1.00 -19.55 -14.50
C GLY A 95 0.08 -18.48 -13.92
N PRO A 96 0.43 -17.20 -14.20
CA PRO A 96 -0.55 -16.12 -14.13
C PRO A 96 -1.67 -16.36 -15.15
N ASN A 97 -2.92 -16.17 -14.75
CA ASN A 97 -4.11 -16.32 -15.58
C ASN A 97 -4.95 -15.05 -15.51
N ILE A 98 -5.12 -14.34 -16.64
CA ILE A 98 -5.90 -13.10 -16.71
C ILE A 98 -7.39 -13.46 -16.72
N LEU A 99 -8.10 -13.01 -15.68
CA LEU A 99 -9.52 -13.30 -15.48
C LEU A 99 -10.39 -12.24 -16.16
N LEU A 100 -10.08 -10.96 -15.99
CA LEU A 100 -10.90 -9.88 -16.51
C LEU A 100 -10.03 -8.68 -16.88
N THR A 101 -10.43 -7.99 -17.94
CA THR A 101 -9.83 -6.71 -18.34
C THR A 101 -10.95 -5.73 -18.64
N PHE A 102 -10.81 -4.48 -18.19
CA PHE A 102 -11.75 -3.41 -18.50
C PHE A 102 -11.03 -2.08 -18.66
N VAL A 103 -11.56 -1.22 -19.54
CA VAL A 103 -10.98 0.10 -19.85
C VAL A 103 -11.28 1.08 -18.72
N THR A 104 -10.27 1.83 -18.30
CA THR A 104 -10.36 2.73 -17.13
C THR A 104 -9.82 4.12 -17.39
N ASP A 105 -9.03 4.31 -18.44
CA ASP A 105 -8.50 5.61 -18.87
C ASP A 105 -8.93 5.91 -20.31
N PHE A 106 -9.44 7.11 -20.53
CA PHE A 106 -10.05 7.54 -21.78
C PHE A 106 -9.35 8.76 -22.41
N ASN A 107 -8.07 8.98 -22.11
CA ASN A 107 -7.31 10.07 -22.71
C ASN A 107 -7.19 9.85 -24.24
N GLU A 108 -7.56 10.85 -25.04
CA GLU A 108 -7.61 10.73 -26.50
C GLU A 108 -6.26 10.44 -27.17
N LYS A 109 -5.15 10.87 -26.56
CA LYS A 109 -3.81 10.81 -27.18
C LYS A 109 -2.96 9.70 -26.59
N ASN A 110 -2.80 9.70 -25.27
CA ASN A 110 -1.88 8.82 -24.56
C ASN A 110 -2.59 8.19 -23.36
N ALA A 111 -3.63 7.39 -23.63
CA ALA A 111 -4.39 6.70 -22.60
C ALA A 111 -3.50 5.78 -21.78
N ARG A 112 -3.44 6.03 -20.47
CA ARG A 112 -2.67 5.22 -19.53
C ARG A 112 -3.21 5.33 -18.10
N GLN A 113 -3.68 4.22 -17.57
CA GLN A 113 -3.93 4.04 -16.16
C GLN A 113 -2.59 3.96 -15.41
N VAL A 114 -2.42 4.82 -14.41
CA VAL A 114 -1.17 4.93 -13.64
C VAL A 114 -1.27 4.22 -12.29
N VAL A 115 -2.47 4.18 -11.70
CA VAL A 115 -2.68 3.65 -10.35
C VAL A 115 -3.95 2.80 -10.26
N VAL A 116 -3.86 1.72 -9.47
CA VAL A 116 -5.01 0.95 -8.99
C VAL A 116 -4.95 0.83 -7.47
N LYS A 117 -6.11 0.94 -6.82
CA LYS A 117 -6.31 0.61 -5.39
C LYS A 117 -7.56 -0.24 -5.21
N PHE A 118 -7.57 -1.00 -4.13
CA PHE A 118 -8.70 -1.82 -3.74
C PHE A 118 -9.03 -1.60 -2.28
N SER A 119 -10.33 -1.48 -1.98
CA SER A 119 -10.84 -1.51 -0.61
C SER A 119 -11.72 -2.73 -0.42
N SER A 120 -11.44 -3.51 0.63
CA SER A 120 -12.06 -4.81 0.87
C SER A 120 -13.39 -4.76 1.63
N LYS A 121 -13.74 -3.60 2.20
CA LYS A 121 -14.99 -3.43 2.96
C LYS A 121 -16.19 -3.50 2.02
N ASP A 122 -16.23 -2.61 1.01
CA ASP A 122 -17.29 -2.58 0.01
C ASP A 122 -16.78 -3.01 -1.38
N ASP A 123 -15.70 -3.79 -1.46
CA ASP A 123 -15.15 -4.37 -2.70
C ASP A 123 -14.97 -3.33 -3.82
N LEU A 124 -14.39 -2.19 -3.46
CA LEU A 124 -14.25 -1.04 -4.32
C LEU A 124 -12.89 -1.05 -5.02
N ILE A 125 -12.87 -0.75 -6.31
CA ILE A 125 -11.66 -0.50 -7.10
C ILE A 125 -11.58 1.00 -7.38
N LEU A 126 -10.41 1.59 -7.18
CA LEU A 126 -10.09 2.94 -7.63
C LEU A 126 -9.06 2.89 -8.75
N THR A 127 -9.31 3.65 -9.80
CA THR A 127 -8.38 3.78 -10.93
C THR A 127 -8.18 5.24 -11.30
N GLY A 128 -6.94 5.62 -11.59
CA GLY A 128 -6.61 6.96 -12.06
C GLY A 128 -5.42 6.95 -13.01
N GLY A 129 -5.36 7.92 -13.91
CA GLY A 129 -4.37 7.95 -14.97
C GLY A 129 -4.21 9.29 -15.68
N GLU A 130 -3.79 9.22 -16.93
CA GLU A 130 -3.51 10.35 -17.83
C GLU A 130 -4.77 11.11 -18.26
N ASP A 131 -5.96 10.54 -18.12
CA ASP A 131 -7.23 11.24 -18.39
C ASP A 131 -7.73 12.12 -17.24
N LYS A 132 -6.91 12.26 -16.19
CA LYS A 132 -7.09 13.24 -15.09
C LYS A 132 -8.31 12.94 -14.20
N THR A 133 -8.99 11.83 -14.43
CA THR A 133 -10.22 11.47 -13.71
C THR A 133 -9.93 10.27 -12.81
N LEU A 134 -10.32 10.36 -11.54
CA LEU A 134 -10.35 9.18 -10.69
C LEU A 134 -11.70 8.50 -10.87
N ARG A 135 -11.74 7.18 -11.02
CA ARG A 135 -12.98 6.41 -11.15
C ARG A 135 -13.13 5.43 -10.01
N LEU A 136 -14.37 5.30 -9.54
CA LEU A 136 -14.77 4.31 -8.55
C LEU A 136 -15.55 3.19 -9.23
N TRP A 137 -15.17 1.96 -8.94
CA TRP A 137 -15.84 0.77 -9.44
C TRP A 137 -16.18 -0.16 -8.29
N LYS A 138 -17.27 -0.92 -8.45
CA LYS A 138 -17.64 -2.02 -7.57
C LYS A 138 -17.28 -3.34 -8.23
N LEU A 139 -16.54 -4.19 -7.51
CA LEU A 139 -16.29 -5.57 -7.91
C LEU A 139 -17.39 -6.46 -7.33
N ASN A 140 -18.15 -7.08 -8.22
CA ASN A 140 -19.27 -7.95 -7.93
C ASN A 140 -18.93 -9.40 -8.30
N PHE A 141 -19.37 -10.33 -7.46
CA PHE A 141 -19.23 -11.77 -7.70
C PHE A 141 -20.61 -12.43 -7.73
N VAL A 142 -20.76 -13.43 -8.59
CA VAL A 142 -21.92 -14.32 -8.61
C VAL A 142 -21.62 -15.54 -7.75
N LYS A 143 -22.50 -15.83 -6.80
CA LYS A 143 -22.46 -17.06 -6.00
C LYS A 143 -23.31 -18.12 -6.69
N ARG A 144 -22.75 -19.30 -6.94
CA ARG A 144 -23.52 -20.47 -7.36
C ARG A 144 -23.68 -21.40 -6.17
N GLU A 145 -24.93 -21.68 -5.77
CA GLU A 145 -25.20 -22.71 -4.77
C GLU A 145 -24.93 -24.10 -5.38
N ARG A 146 -24.44 -25.04 -4.57
CA ARG A 146 -24.30 -26.43 -5.02
C ARG A 146 -25.69 -27.00 -5.23
N GLU A 147 -26.01 -27.43 -6.45
CA GLU A 147 -27.12 -28.35 -6.65
C GLU A 147 -26.83 -29.62 -5.85
N ASN A 148 -27.57 -29.82 -4.76
CA ASN A 148 -27.60 -31.11 -4.10
C ASN A 148 -28.20 -32.10 -5.11
N LYS A 149 -27.35 -32.93 -5.72
CA LYS A 149 -27.80 -34.17 -6.37
C LYS A 149 -28.40 -35.04 -5.27
N GLY A 150 -29.71 -34.91 -5.08
CA GLY A 150 -30.48 -35.82 -4.24
C GLY A 150 -30.43 -37.20 -4.86
N ASP A 151 -29.91 -38.16 -4.10
CA ASP A 151 -29.99 -39.58 -4.41
C ASP A 151 -31.45 -39.96 -4.69
N ILE A 152 -31.72 -40.39 -5.92
CA ILE A 152 -32.92 -41.15 -6.22
C ILE A 152 -32.72 -42.54 -5.60
N LYS A 153 -33.33 -42.77 -4.44
CA LYS A 153 -33.70 -44.11 -3.97
C LYS A 153 -35.17 -44.12 -3.63
N GLY A 154 -35.88 -45.04 -4.27
CA GLY A 154 -37.31 -45.19 -4.24
C GLY A 154 -37.89 -45.64 -2.90
N ASP A 155 -39.18 -45.33 -2.78
CA ASP A 155 -40.25 -46.01 -2.06
C ASP A 155 -40.00 -46.52 -0.63
N ASN A 156 -40.65 -45.86 0.34
CA ASN A 156 -41.87 -46.44 0.91
C ASN A 156 -42.67 -45.45 1.77
N LYS A 157 -43.98 -45.46 1.52
CA LYS A 157 -45.05 -44.81 2.28
C LYS A 157 -44.94 -45.07 3.79
N LYS A 158 -45.18 -44.03 4.60
CA LYS A 158 -46.06 -44.09 5.77
C LYS A 158 -46.57 -42.70 6.12
N ASP A 159 -47.90 -42.60 6.13
CA ASP A 159 -48.69 -41.45 6.54
C ASP A 159 -48.38 -41.04 7.98
N ASN A 160 -48.34 -39.73 8.23
CA ASN A 160 -49.07 -39.14 9.35
C ASN A 160 -49.15 -37.62 9.19
N ASP A 161 -50.39 -37.16 9.21
CA ASP A 161 -50.81 -35.77 9.19
C ASP A 161 -50.20 -34.97 10.35
N ASN A 162 -49.75 -33.75 10.05
CA ASN A 162 -50.16 -32.60 10.86
C ASN A 162 -50.07 -31.31 10.05
N LYS A 163 -51.25 -30.86 9.64
CA LYS A 163 -51.58 -29.58 9.06
C LYS A 163 -51.30 -28.46 10.08
N THR A 164 -50.57 -27.43 9.67
CA THR A 164 -50.91 -26.04 10.03
C THR A 164 -50.70 -25.18 8.79
N ASN A 165 -51.83 -24.65 8.29
CA ASN A 165 -51.89 -23.63 7.25
C ASN A 165 -51.37 -22.30 7.81
N ASP A 166 -50.76 -21.48 6.98
CA ASP A 166 -51.28 -20.12 6.80
C ASP A 166 -50.90 -19.57 5.42
N ASP A 167 -51.92 -19.01 4.79
CA ASP A 167 -52.04 -18.75 3.37
C ASP A 167 -51.33 -17.46 2.95
N ASN A 168 -50.66 -17.52 1.80
CA ASN A 168 -50.38 -16.36 0.96
C ASN A 168 -51.71 -15.75 0.51
N LYS A 169 -51.97 -14.50 0.91
CA LYS A 169 -53.04 -13.70 0.35
C LYS A 169 -52.44 -12.53 -0.42
N THR A 170 -52.45 -12.68 -1.74
CA THR A 170 -52.43 -11.59 -2.72
C THR A 170 -53.66 -10.71 -2.52
N ASN A 171 -53.47 -9.39 -2.63
CA ASN A 171 -54.55 -8.45 -2.94
C ASN A 171 -54.00 -7.48 -3.99
N ASP A 172 -54.43 -7.69 -5.23
CA ASP A 172 -54.67 -6.62 -6.18
C ASP A 172 -55.91 -5.85 -5.72
N ASP A 173 -55.87 -4.51 -5.84
CA ASP A 173 -57.01 -3.68 -6.27
C ASP A 173 -56.58 -2.20 -6.24
N ASN A 174 -56.43 -1.59 -7.42
CA ASN A 174 -57.31 -0.45 -7.74
C ASN A 174 -57.30 -0.06 -9.22
N LYS A 175 -58.53 0.26 -9.63
CA LYS A 175 -59.13 0.31 -10.95
C LYS A 175 -59.02 1.71 -11.61
N THR A 176 -58.78 1.67 -12.93
CA THR A 176 -59.40 2.45 -14.03
C THR A 176 -59.54 3.98 -13.97
N ASN A 177 -59.06 4.66 -15.03
CA ASN A 177 -59.94 5.24 -16.07
C ASN A 177 -59.17 5.81 -17.29
N ASP A 178 -59.45 5.20 -18.45
CA ASP A 178 -59.90 5.79 -19.73
C ASP A 178 -59.19 6.95 -20.46
N ASN A 179 -59.01 6.64 -21.76
CA ASN A 179 -59.09 7.48 -22.97
C ASN A 179 -57.88 8.35 -23.35
N ASN A 180 -57.15 7.92 -24.40
CA ASN A 180 -57.35 8.57 -25.71
C ASN A 180 -56.82 7.78 -26.91
N LYS A 181 -57.52 8.04 -28.02
CA LYS A 181 -57.58 7.42 -29.34
C LYS A 181 -56.37 7.66 -30.25
N THR A 182 -56.06 6.62 -31.04
CA THR A 182 -55.73 6.55 -32.49
C THR A 182 -54.76 7.56 -33.14
N ASN A 183 -53.76 7.05 -33.88
CA ASN A 183 -53.84 7.02 -35.35
C ASN A 183 -52.79 6.13 -36.02
N ASP A 184 -53.25 5.51 -37.09
CA ASP A 184 -52.60 4.54 -37.97
C ASP A 184 -51.65 5.16 -39.02
N ASN A 185 -50.96 4.24 -39.69
CA ASN A 185 -50.47 4.27 -41.09
C ASN A 185 -49.04 4.79 -41.34
N ASN A 186 -48.13 3.86 -41.66
CA ASN A 186 -47.92 3.52 -43.07
C ASN A 186 -47.16 2.20 -43.27
N LYS A 187 -47.67 1.45 -44.25
CA LYS A 187 -47.19 0.17 -44.75
C LYS A 187 -46.83 0.35 -46.22
N THR A 188 -45.67 -0.14 -46.65
CA THR A 188 -45.39 -0.58 -48.03
C THR A 188 -44.20 -1.54 -48.02
N ASN A 189 -44.45 -2.86 -48.17
CA ASN A 189 -44.18 -3.71 -49.36
C ASN A 189 -43.06 -3.23 -50.32
N ASP A 190 -42.18 -4.03 -50.94
CA ASP A 190 -42.22 -5.43 -51.40
C ASP A 190 -40.80 -6.04 -51.60
N ASP A 191 -40.74 -7.38 -51.50
CA ASP A 191 -40.02 -8.39 -52.30
C ASP A 191 -38.66 -8.09 -52.98
N ASN A 192 -37.66 -8.93 -52.68
CA ASN A 192 -37.07 -9.80 -53.72
C ASN A 192 -36.32 -11.00 -53.13
N LYS A 193 -36.86 -12.18 -53.44
CA LYS A 193 -36.28 -13.51 -53.28
C LYS A 193 -35.29 -13.77 -54.41
N LYS A 194 -34.13 -14.39 -54.12
CA LYS A 194 -33.44 -15.28 -55.07
C LYS A 194 -32.63 -16.32 -54.31
N ASP A 195 -33.03 -17.56 -54.55
CA ASP A 195 -32.39 -18.80 -54.19
C ASP A 195 -31.01 -18.92 -54.87
N ASN A 196 -30.09 -19.65 -54.25
CA ASN A 196 -29.20 -20.56 -54.96
C ASN A 196 -28.63 -21.60 -53.99
N ASP A 197 -29.10 -22.83 -54.20
CA ASP A 197 -28.59 -24.07 -53.63
C ASP A 197 -27.17 -24.35 -54.12
N ASN A 198 -26.34 -24.93 -53.24
CA ASN A 198 -25.46 -26.03 -53.63
C ASN A 198 -25.14 -26.91 -52.43
N LYS A 199 -25.72 -28.11 -52.44
CA LYS A 199 -25.37 -29.26 -51.61
C LYS A 199 -24.08 -29.88 -52.13
N THR A 200 -23.22 -30.31 -51.20
CA THR A 200 -22.47 -31.56 -51.34
C THR A 200 -22.45 -32.26 -49.99
N HIS A 201 -23.05 -33.45 -49.95
CA HIS A 201 -22.83 -34.49 -48.96
C HIS A 201 -21.41 -35.04 -49.15
N ASP A 202 -20.73 -35.37 -48.06
CA ASP A 202 -19.86 -36.55 -48.02
C ASP A 202 -19.93 -37.16 -46.63
N ASP A 203 -20.36 -38.41 -46.60
CA ASP A 203 -20.45 -39.27 -45.44
C ASP A 203 -19.06 -39.85 -45.14
N ASN A 204 -18.62 -39.80 -43.88
CA ASN A 204 -17.75 -40.84 -43.35
C ASN A 204 -18.04 -41.08 -41.87
N LYS A 205 -18.73 -42.20 -41.63
CA LYS A 205 -18.87 -42.86 -40.34
C LYS A 205 -17.57 -43.56 -39.98
N THR A 206 -17.08 -43.32 -38.77
CA THR A 206 -16.39 -44.34 -37.97
C THR A 206 -16.89 -44.24 -36.53
N HIS A 207 -17.53 -45.31 -36.08
CA HIS A 207 -17.72 -45.64 -34.67
C HIS A 207 -16.38 -46.03 -34.06
N ASP A 208 -16.10 -45.60 -32.83
CA ASP A 208 -15.45 -46.44 -31.81
C ASP A 208 -15.65 -45.83 -30.40
N ASP A 209 -16.70 -46.34 -29.76
CA ASP A 209 -16.82 -46.82 -28.38
C ASP A 209 -16.10 -46.12 -27.20
N ASN A 210 -16.94 -45.49 -26.38
CA ASN A 210 -17.05 -45.61 -24.92
C ASN A 210 -15.77 -45.49 -24.05
N LYS A 211 -15.66 -44.32 -23.42
CA LYS A 211 -15.49 -44.25 -21.96
C LYS A 211 -16.21 -43.05 -21.37
N THR A 212 -17.28 -43.34 -20.65
CA THR A 212 -18.10 -42.42 -19.88
C THR A 212 -17.30 -41.81 -18.73
N HIS A 213 -17.15 -40.49 -18.72
CA HIS A 213 -17.14 -39.71 -17.49
C HIS A 213 -18.18 -38.60 -17.65
N ASP A 214 -19.22 -38.66 -16.80
CA ASP A 214 -20.28 -37.67 -16.69
C ASP A 214 -19.72 -36.32 -16.22
N ASP A 215 -19.27 -35.51 -17.17
CA ASP A 215 -19.09 -34.07 -16.97
C ASP A 215 -20.37 -33.37 -17.44
N ASN A 216 -21.33 -33.16 -16.52
CA ASN A 216 -22.37 -32.16 -16.71
C ASN A 216 -21.72 -30.76 -16.66
N LYS A 217 -21.06 -30.38 -17.74
CA LYS A 217 -20.58 -29.03 -18.03
C LYS A 217 -21.73 -28.24 -18.64
N THR A 218 -22.45 -27.50 -17.81
CA THR A 218 -23.06 -26.25 -18.27
C THR A 218 -21.95 -25.21 -18.33
N HIS A 219 -21.17 -25.23 -19.43
CA HIS A 219 -20.27 -24.14 -19.78
C HIS A 219 -21.12 -22.93 -20.18
N ASP A 220 -21.59 -22.17 -19.19
CA ASP A 220 -21.89 -20.77 -19.45
C ASP A 220 -20.54 -20.06 -19.63
N ASP A 221 -20.10 -19.90 -20.88
CA ASP A 221 -18.85 -19.21 -21.26
C ASP A 221 -18.71 -17.77 -20.71
N ASN A 222 -19.76 -17.24 -20.10
CA ASN A 222 -19.81 -15.91 -19.49
C ASN A 222 -19.26 -15.85 -18.05
N TYR A 223 -19.10 -16.98 -17.36
CA TYR A 223 -18.65 -17.02 -15.97
C TYR A 223 -17.24 -17.59 -15.82
N ILE A 224 -16.41 -16.89 -15.05
CA ILE A 224 -15.04 -17.28 -14.74
C ILE A 224 -14.96 -17.60 -13.26
N ALA A 225 -14.54 -18.83 -12.93
CA ALA A 225 -14.35 -19.23 -11.54
C ALA A 225 -13.16 -18.47 -10.92
N VAL A 226 -13.27 -18.07 -9.66
CA VAL A 226 -12.19 -17.42 -8.89
C VAL A 226 -11.81 -18.27 -7.68
N ASN A 227 -12.56 -18.18 -6.58
CA ASN A 227 -12.36 -19.01 -5.40
C ASN A 227 -13.68 -19.19 -4.64
N ASN A 228 -13.77 -20.18 -3.75
CA ASN A 228 -14.92 -20.34 -2.82
C ASN A 228 -16.33 -20.30 -3.48
N ASN A 229 -16.50 -20.91 -4.67
CA ASN A 229 -17.73 -20.86 -5.48
C ASN A 229 -18.15 -19.44 -5.91
N LEU A 230 -17.20 -18.50 -5.94
CA LEU A 230 -17.38 -17.18 -6.53
C LEU A 230 -17.01 -17.21 -8.00
N TYR A 231 -17.85 -16.57 -8.80
CA TYR A 231 -17.69 -16.45 -10.24
C TYR A 231 -17.73 -14.98 -10.65
N LEU A 232 -16.88 -14.61 -11.60
CA LEU A 232 -16.94 -13.34 -12.30
C LEU A 232 -17.78 -13.52 -13.56
N ASP A 233 -18.85 -12.74 -13.70
CA ASP A 233 -19.50 -12.49 -14.98
C ASP A 233 -18.61 -11.55 -15.82
N LYS A 234 -18.17 -11.99 -17.00
CA LYS A 234 -17.30 -11.22 -17.90
C LYS A 234 -17.81 -9.80 -18.21
N ASN A 235 -19.12 -9.58 -18.20
CA ASN A 235 -19.74 -8.32 -18.60
C ASN A 235 -20.32 -7.51 -17.43
N LYS A 236 -20.48 -8.11 -16.24
CA LYS A 236 -21.21 -7.49 -15.12
C LYS A 236 -20.45 -7.47 -13.79
N SER A 237 -19.25 -8.07 -13.74
CA SER A 237 -18.48 -8.13 -12.48
C SER A 237 -17.92 -6.79 -12.05
N VAL A 238 -17.78 -5.84 -12.97
CA VAL A 238 -17.25 -4.51 -12.67
C VAL A 238 -18.30 -3.48 -13.02
N GLU A 239 -18.80 -2.81 -12.00
CA GLU A 239 -19.81 -1.77 -12.11
C GLU A 239 -19.16 -0.40 -11.85
N HIS A 240 -19.31 0.54 -12.79
CA HIS A 240 -18.87 1.91 -12.59
C HIS A 240 -19.81 2.64 -11.64
N LEU A 241 -19.29 3.13 -10.52
CA LEU A 241 -20.08 3.85 -9.51
C LEU A 241 -20.06 5.37 -9.71
N GLY A 242 -18.96 5.92 -10.24
CA GLY A 242 -18.85 7.35 -10.50
C GLY A 242 -17.43 7.84 -10.74
N ASP A 243 -17.35 9.13 -11.09
CA ASP A 243 -16.14 9.83 -11.51
C ASP A 243 -15.85 11.03 -10.60
N PHE A 244 -14.62 11.11 -10.08
CA PHE A 244 -14.12 12.29 -9.37
C PHE A 244 -13.40 13.20 -10.36
N VAL A 245 -14.14 14.12 -10.96
CA VAL A 245 -13.63 15.07 -11.94
C VAL A 245 -13.17 16.35 -11.24
N GLY A 246 -11.95 16.80 -11.55
CA GLY A 246 -11.46 18.09 -11.06
C GLY A 246 -9.95 18.28 -11.00
N HIS A 247 -9.15 17.29 -11.43
CA HIS A 247 -7.72 17.48 -11.69
C HIS A 247 -7.49 18.01 -13.11
N ASP A 248 -6.44 18.82 -13.26
CA ASP A 248 -6.08 19.42 -14.55
C ASP A 248 -5.00 18.64 -15.31
N ASP A 249 -4.42 17.62 -14.66
CA ASP A 249 -3.36 16.78 -15.20
C ASP A 249 -3.40 15.36 -14.58
N SER A 250 -2.56 14.47 -15.09
CA SER A 250 -2.49 13.04 -14.78
C SER A 250 -2.43 12.75 -13.27
N ILE A 251 -3.25 11.81 -12.82
CA ILE A 251 -3.25 11.31 -11.45
C ILE A 251 -2.08 10.35 -11.27
N LYS A 252 -1.23 10.60 -10.27
CA LYS A 252 0.01 9.85 -10.03
C LYS A 252 -0.06 8.85 -8.88
N ASP A 253 -0.95 9.05 -7.93
CA ASP A 253 -1.24 8.12 -6.84
C ASP A 253 -2.61 8.46 -6.23
N CYS A 254 -3.24 7.46 -5.64
CA CYS A 254 -4.46 7.62 -4.85
C CYS A 254 -4.45 6.67 -3.66
N ASP A 255 -5.32 6.96 -2.69
CA ASP A 255 -5.62 6.04 -1.60
C ASP A 255 -7.00 6.30 -1.02
N ILE A 256 -7.59 5.28 -0.40
CA ILE A 256 -8.90 5.32 0.22
C ILE A 256 -8.78 5.08 1.73
N SER A 257 -9.58 5.83 2.49
CA SER A 257 -9.67 5.65 3.94
C SER A 257 -10.24 4.27 4.31
N PHE A 258 -9.89 3.76 5.49
CA PHE A 258 -10.27 2.41 5.95
C PHE A 258 -11.78 2.19 6.09
N ASP A 259 -12.56 3.26 6.25
CA ASP A 259 -14.02 3.22 6.32
C ASP A 259 -14.69 3.60 4.99
N GLU A 260 -13.89 3.87 3.96
CA GLU A 260 -14.25 4.25 2.60
C GLU A 260 -14.99 5.59 2.50
N LYS A 261 -14.96 6.44 3.53
CA LYS A 261 -15.69 7.72 3.49
C LYS A 261 -15.01 8.80 2.68
N ILE A 262 -13.68 8.79 2.69
CA ILE A 262 -12.86 9.75 1.96
C ILE A 262 -11.80 9.07 1.11
N ILE A 263 -11.46 9.73 0.01
CA ILE A 263 -10.40 9.37 -0.91
C ILE A 263 -9.42 10.53 -1.02
N CYS A 264 -8.15 10.22 -1.26
CA CYS A 264 -7.12 11.20 -1.58
C CYS A 264 -6.48 10.92 -2.94
N THR A 265 -6.08 11.97 -3.64
CA THR A 265 -5.41 11.89 -4.95
C THR A 265 -4.26 12.88 -5.04
N CYS A 266 -3.16 12.45 -5.66
CA CYS A 266 -2.03 13.31 -6.03
C CYS A 266 -1.93 13.39 -7.56
N SER A 267 -1.76 14.59 -8.11
CA SER A 267 -1.67 14.80 -9.56
C SER A 267 -0.43 15.60 -9.98
N SER A 268 -0.05 15.44 -11.25
CA SER A 268 0.91 16.31 -11.95
C SER A 268 0.51 17.78 -11.94
N ASP A 269 -0.76 18.12 -11.69
CA ASP A 269 -1.26 19.50 -11.61
C ASP A 269 -0.81 20.26 -10.34
N HIS A 270 0.09 19.65 -9.56
CA HIS A 270 0.62 20.13 -8.29
C HIS A 270 -0.38 20.16 -7.13
N SER A 271 -1.51 19.48 -7.26
CA SER A 271 -2.53 19.42 -6.20
C SER A 271 -2.62 18.05 -5.53
N LEU A 272 -2.94 18.11 -4.25
CA LEU A 272 -3.47 17.02 -3.45
C LEU A 272 -4.96 17.31 -3.23
N LYS A 273 -5.84 16.38 -3.59
CA LYS A 273 -7.28 16.54 -3.41
C LYS A 273 -7.83 15.50 -2.45
N ILE A 274 -8.82 15.92 -1.66
CA ILE A 274 -9.61 15.04 -0.78
C ILE A 274 -11.04 15.05 -1.28
N TRP A 275 -11.65 13.87 -1.36
CA TRP A 275 -12.97 13.66 -1.94
C TRP A 275 -13.85 12.93 -0.94
N ASP A 276 -15.15 13.24 -0.96
CA ASP A 276 -16.17 12.39 -0.38
C ASP A 276 -16.46 11.24 -1.36
N THR A 277 -16.36 10.00 -0.90
CA THR A 277 -16.53 8.81 -1.74
C THR A 277 -17.98 8.63 -2.24
N ASN A 278 -18.98 9.04 -1.46
CA ASN A 278 -20.39 8.82 -1.76
C ASN A 278 -20.97 9.91 -2.67
N SER A 279 -20.61 11.16 -2.41
CA SER A 279 -21.13 12.30 -3.17
C SER A 279 -20.24 12.69 -4.37
N PHE A 280 -19.05 12.11 -4.47
CA PHE A 280 -18.02 12.43 -5.47
C PHE A 280 -17.54 13.89 -5.43
N VAL A 281 -17.86 14.61 -4.37
CA VAL A 281 -17.53 16.03 -4.20
C VAL A 281 -16.09 16.19 -3.73
N ASN A 282 -15.39 17.17 -4.31
CA ASN A 282 -14.10 17.63 -3.79
C ASN A 282 -14.29 18.35 -2.45
N LEU A 283 -13.84 17.75 -1.36
CA LEU A 283 -13.86 18.33 -0.01
C LEU A 283 -12.73 19.33 0.20
N HIS A 284 -11.57 19.08 -0.42
CA HIS A 284 -10.39 19.93 -0.28
C HIS A 284 -9.49 19.85 -1.51
N THR A 285 -8.83 20.97 -1.82
CA THR A 285 -7.73 21.04 -2.78
C THR A 285 -6.56 21.76 -2.11
N GLU A 286 -5.44 21.05 -1.96
CA GLU A 286 -4.20 21.56 -1.40
C GLU A 286 -3.17 21.78 -2.51
N GLN A 287 -2.53 22.95 -2.51
CA GLN A 287 -1.36 23.26 -3.32
C GLN A 287 -0.31 23.94 -2.44
N MET A 288 0.95 23.55 -2.62
CA MET A 288 2.03 24.07 -1.78
C MET A 288 3.16 24.65 -2.62
N LYS A 289 3.81 25.69 -2.07
CA LYS A 289 5.04 26.28 -2.61
C LYS A 289 6.25 25.73 -1.88
N SER A 290 7.38 25.69 -2.57
CA SER A 290 8.64 25.26 -1.98
C SER A 290 9.08 26.22 -0.87
N PRO A 291 9.51 25.69 0.29
CA PRO A 291 10.13 26.51 1.33
C PRO A 291 11.43 27.17 0.88
N GLN A 292 12.16 26.55 -0.06
CA GLN A 292 13.45 27.05 -0.56
C GLN A 292 13.28 28.14 -1.61
N ASN A 293 12.25 28.03 -2.46
CA ASN A 293 11.95 29.00 -3.50
C ASN A 293 10.43 29.19 -3.61
N LYS A 294 9.93 30.35 -3.18
CA LYS A 294 8.47 30.64 -3.15
C LYS A 294 7.81 30.68 -4.53
N ASN A 295 8.59 30.70 -5.62
CA ASN A 295 8.06 30.63 -6.98
C ASN A 295 7.82 29.19 -7.44
N ASP A 296 8.51 28.21 -6.86
CA ASP A 296 8.38 26.81 -7.24
C ASP A 296 7.20 26.17 -6.51
N LYS A 297 6.33 25.48 -7.26
CA LYS A 297 5.28 24.62 -6.70
C LYS A 297 5.84 23.26 -6.33
N LEU A 298 5.29 22.65 -5.27
CA LEU A 298 5.57 21.27 -4.91
C LEU A 298 4.67 20.33 -5.73
N ASN A 299 5.26 19.29 -6.30
CA ASN A 299 4.55 18.17 -6.91
C ASN A 299 4.26 17.13 -5.83
N PHE A 300 2.98 16.82 -5.61
CA PHE A 300 2.61 15.68 -4.77
C PHE A 300 2.80 14.38 -5.55
N ARG A 301 3.53 13.42 -5.00
CA ARG A 301 3.91 12.19 -5.70
C ARG A 301 3.16 10.96 -5.24
N CYS A 302 3.11 10.77 -3.93
CA CYS A 302 2.44 9.62 -3.32
C CYS A 302 1.54 10.11 -2.19
N CYS A 303 0.44 9.39 -1.94
CA CYS A 303 -0.47 9.60 -0.81
C CYS A 303 -0.85 8.25 -0.19
N LYS A 304 -0.85 8.15 1.14
CA LYS A 304 -1.24 6.94 1.87
C LYS A 304 -1.96 7.26 3.18
N PHE A 305 -3.14 6.70 3.39
CA PHE A 305 -3.81 6.73 4.68
C PHE A 305 -3.18 5.73 5.64
N LEU A 306 -3.08 6.11 6.91
CA LEU A 306 -2.68 5.22 8.00
C LEU A 306 -3.90 4.82 8.83
N ASN A 307 -4.00 3.53 9.14
CA ASN A 307 -5.05 3.02 10.02
C ASN A 307 -4.55 3.06 11.47
N HIS A 308 -4.65 4.24 12.10
CA HIS A 308 -4.23 4.42 13.50
C HIS A 308 -5.27 3.98 14.53
N SER A 309 -6.50 3.69 14.11
CA SER A 309 -7.59 3.26 15.00
C SER A 309 -8.58 2.40 14.22
N ASN A 310 -8.85 1.19 14.72
CA ASN A 310 -9.99 0.39 14.24
C ASN A 310 -11.32 0.94 14.79
N ASN A 311 -11.30 2.03 15.55
CA ASN A 311 -12.50 2.64 16.09
C ASN A 311 -13.10 3.60 15.07
N PHE A 312 -14.11 3.12 14.34
CA PHE A 312 -14.88 3.89 13.35
C PHE A 312 -15.50 5.21 13.87
N LYS A 313 -15.45 5.45 15.18
CA LYS A 313 -16.02 6.64 15.83
C LYS A 313 -15.09 7.85 15.86
N ASP A 314 -13.81 7.68 15.52
CA ASP A 314 -12.84 8.77 15.67
C ASP A 314 -12.92 9.80 14.53
N PHE A 315 -13.58 9.49 13.40
CA PHE A 315 -13.76 10.36 12.21
C PHE A 315 -12.47 11.06 11.75
N THR A 316 -11.31 10.55 12.17
CA THR A 316 -10.02 11.21 12.06
C THR A 316 -9.07 10.26 11.37
N TYR A 317 -8.40 10.79 10.35
CA TYR A 317 -7.52 10.05 9.47
C TYR A 317 -6.15 10.72 9.49
N THR A 318 -5.10 9.91 9.54
CA THR A 318 -3.75 10.39 9.28
C THR A 318 -3.40 10.08 7.85
N LEU A 319 -3.10 11.12 7.07
CA LEU A 319 -2.71 11.01 5.67
C LEU A 319 -1.22 11.37 5.53
N LEU A 320 -0.46 10.48 4.91
CA LEU A 320 0.93 10.74 4.50
C LEU A 320 0.95 11.16 3.05
N THR A 321 1.71 12.19 2.72
CA THR A 321 2.00 12.54 1.32
C THR A 321 3.47 12.87 1.13
N THR A 322 4.05 12.41 0.03
CA THR A 322 5.37 12.88 -0.41
C THR A 322 5.21 13.99 -1.43
N ALA A 323 5.99 15.05 -1.31
CA ALA A 323 6.00 16.15 -2.25
C ALA A 323 7.42 16.57 -2.61
N TYR A 324 7.66 17.06 -3.83
CA TYR A 324 8.99 17.45 -4.28
C TYR A 324 8.99 18.64 -5.25
N THR A 325 10.10 19.38 -5.30
CA THR A 325 10.33 20.36 -6.37
C THR A 325 10.95 19.72 -7.61
N PRO A 326 10.67 20.21 -8.82
CA PRO A 326 11.32 19.72 -10.03
C PRO A 326 12.85 19.66 -9.87
N ARG A 327 13.42 18.46 -9.94
CA ARG A 327 14.86 18.16 -9.76
C ARG A 327 15.48 18.57 -8.39
N GLY A 328 14.67 18.85 -7.38
CA GLY A 328 15.14 19.35 -6.09
C GLY A 328 14.62 18.58 -4.87
N SER A 329 14.47 19.30 -3.77
CA SER A 329 14.17 18.76 -2.45
C SER A 329 12.82 18.06 -2.38
N SER A 330 12.77 17.01 -1.56
CA SER A 330 11.54 16.30 -1.23
C SER A 330 11.19 16.39 0.24
N TYR A 331 9.90 16.30 0.51
CA TYR A 331 9.28 16.46 1.81
C TYR A 331 8.30 15.32 2.05
N LEU A 332 8.26 14.83 3.29
CA LEU A 332 7.16 14.01 3.80
C LEU A 332 6.24 14.93 4.61
N ILE A 333 4.97 14.93 4.26
CA ILE A 333 3.94 15.77 4.89
C ILE A 333 2.92 14.86 5.53
N ILE A 334 2.56 15.17 6.76
CA ILE A 334 1.57 14.42 7.53
C ILE A 334 0.40 15.34 7.81
N TRP A 335 -0.78 14.87 7.43
CA TRP A 335 -2.04 15.59 7.56
C TRP A 335 -2.94 14.86 8.54
N LYS A 336 -3.68 15.64 9.33
CA LYS A 336 -4.83 15.19 10.10
C LYS A 336 -6.08 15.63 9.37
N VAL A 337 -6.85 14.66 8.92
CA VAL A 337 -8.13 14.88 8.25
C VAL A 337 -9.21 14.49 9.24
N TYR A 338 -10.19 15.36 9.47
CA TYR A 338 -11.41 15.03 10.19
C TYR A 338 -12.55 15.06 9.18
N TYR A 339 -13.34 14.01 9.11
CA TYR A 339 -14.52 13.97 8.27
C TYR A 339 -15.68 13.26 8.95
N ASN A 340 -16.76 14.01 9.19
CA ASN A 340 -18.02 13.49 9.69
C ASN A 340 -19.14 13.87 8.74
N ASP A 341 -19.47 12.93 7.85
CA ASP A 341 -20.60 12.95 6.93
C ASP A 341 -21.92 13.34 7.60
N LYS A 342 -22.27 12.73 8.74
CA LYS A 342 -23.55 12.99 9.43
C LYS A 342 -23.69 14.40 9.98
N LYS A 343 -22.56 15.07 10.26
CA LYS A 343 -22.53 16.44 10.77
C LYS A 343 -22.03 17.44 9.72
N GLU A 344 -21.79 16.97 8.49
CA GLU A 344 -21.21 17.73 7.38
C GLU A 344 -19.95 18.52 7.80
N LYS A 345 -19.13 17.93 8.67
CA LYS A 345 -17.97 18.61 9.24
C LYS A 345 -16.69 18.02 8.67
N PHE A 346 -15.93 18.85 8.00
CA PHE A 346 -14.63 18.54 7.42
C PHE A 346 -13.55 19.48 7.97
N THR A 347 -12.38 18.94 8.33
CA THR A 347 -11.18 19.75 8.57
C THR A 347 -9.95 19.07 8.01
N PHE A 348 -9.06 19.84 7.40
CA PHE A 348 -7.80 19.36 6.85
C PHE A 348 -6.64 20.17 7.44
N ILE A 349 -5.80 19.53 8.26
CA ILE A 349 -4.76 20.22 9.03
C ILE A 349 -3.41 19.57 8.74
N LYS A 350 -2.41 20.39 8.40
CA LYS A 350 -1.02 19.94 8.31
C LYS A 350 -0.44 19.75 9.71
N ASP A 351 -0.17 18.50 10.09
CA ASP A 351 0.41 18.15 11.40
C ASP A 351 1.93 18.27 11.38
N LYS A 352 2.59 17.72 10.35
CA LYS A 352 4.05 17.77 10.21
C LYS A 352 4.46 18.03 8.77
N PHE A 353 5.58 18.73 8.60
CA PHE A 353 6.21 18.99 7.32
C PHE A 353 7.71 18.73 7.46
N ILE A 354 8.17 17.61 6.91
CA ILE A 354 9.50 17.06 7.18
C ILE A 354 10.31 17.06 5.89
N TRP A 355 11.44 17.77 5.87
CA TRP A 355 12.41 17.61 4.79
C TRP A 355 13.06 16.22 4.88
N ILE A 356 13.06 15.48 3.76
CA ILE A 356 13.54 14.10 3.73
C ILE A 356 14.79 13.92 2.87
N ASN A 357 14.98 14.71 1.80
CA ASN A 357 16.15 14.62 0.91
C ASN A 357 16.26 15.83 -0.03
N ASP A 358 17.43 16.09 -0.60
CA ASP A 358 17.66 17.12 -1.63
C ASP A 358 17.27 16.66 -3.05
N ARG A 359 16.66 15.48 -3.15
CA ARG A 359 16.28 14.83 -4.41
C ARG A 359 14.84 14.34 -4.35
N PRO A 360 14.12 14.26 -5.49
CA PRO A 360 12.74 13.81 -5.51
C PRO A 360 12.56 12.44 -4.86
N CYS A 361 11.54 12.34 -4.01
CA CYS A 361 11.04 11.07 -3.50
C CYS A 361 10.02 10.54 -4.51
N CYS A 362 10.29 9.37 -5.07
CA CYS A 362 9.54 8.81 -6.19
C CYS A 362 8.56 7.71 -5.78
N ASN A 363 8.76 7.08 -4.61
CA ASN A 363 7.87 6.02 -4.13
C ASN A 363 7.84 5.96 -2.58
N ILE A 364 6.72 5.47 -2.04
CA ILE A 364 6.49 5.20 -0.63
C ILE A 364 5.92 3.79 -0.46
N ALA A 365 6.43 3.04 0.52
CA ALA A 365 5.83 1.80 0.98
C ALA A 365 5.60 1.88 2.48
N VAL A 366 4.43 1.46 2.93
CA VAL A 366 4.09 1.37 4.35
C VAL A 366 3.97 -0.10 4.70
N SER A 367 4.59 -0.52 5.80
CA SER A 367 4.49 -1.90 6.27
C SER A 367 3.05 -2.23 6.67
N THR A 368 2.62 -3.49 6.53
CA THR A 368 1.24 -3.90 6.89
C THR A 368 0.90 -3.58 8.34
N ASN A 369 1.86 -3.71 9.25
CA ASN A 369 1.72 -3.32 10.66
C ASN A 369 1.88 -1.81 10.94
N GLN A 370 2.13 -1.00 9.91
CA GLN A 370 2.36 0.46 9.93
C GLN A 370 3.48 0.94 10.88
N LYS A 371 4.38 0.05 11.29
CA LYS A 371 5.54 0.40 12.12
C LYS A 371 6.66 1.02 11.29
N PHE A 372 6.70 0.76 9.99
CA PHE A 372 7.77 1.19 9.09
C PHE A 372 7.22 1.89 7.85
N ILE A 373 7.89 2.97 7.46
CA ILE A 373 7.63 3.71 6.24
C ILE A 373 8.94 3.76 5.46
N ALA A 374 8.94 3.20 4.25
CA ALA A 374 10.07 3.23 3.34
C ALA A 374 9.85 4.29 2.26
N LEU A 375 10.88 5.08 1.98
CA LEU A 375 10.89 6.13 0.97
C LEU A 375 12.01 5.85 -0.03
N GLY A 376 11.65 5.77 -1.30
CA GLY A 376 12.55 5.63 -2.44
C GLY A 376 12.80 6.97 -3.12
N PHE A 377 14.01 7.19 -3.60
CA PHE A 377 14.43 8.45 -4.21
C PHE A 377 14.92 8.26 -5.64
N SER A 378 14.90 9.37 -6.41
CA SER A 378 15.35 9.40 -7.81
C SER A 378 16.84 9.10 -8.00
N THR A 379 17.62 9.07 -6.92
CA THR A 379 19.06 8.75 -6.93
C THR A 379 19.35 7.31 -6.54
N GLY A 380 18.32 6.46 -6.42
CA GLY A 380 18.46 5.09 -5.94
C GLY A 380 18.73 4.96 -4.44
N ALA A 381 18.59 6.07 -3.70
CA ALA A 381 18.63 6.06 -2.25
C ALA A 381 17.31 5.49 -1.69
N LEU A 382 17.42 4.82 -0.55
CA LEU A 382 16.33 4.23 0.22
C LEU A 382 16.44 4.74 1.67
N LYS A 383 15.38 5.33 2.21
CA LYS A 383 15.30 5.73 3.62
C LYS A 383 14.12 5.06 4.29
N ILE A 384 14.31 4.67 5.54
CA ILE A 384 13.29 3.96 6.32
C ILE A 384 13.06 4.70 7.62
N TYR A 385 11.79 4.94 7.92
CA TYR A 385 11.30 5.67 9.07
C TYR A 385 10.43 4.75 9.93
N ASN A 386 10.34 5.05 11.22
CA ASN A 386 9.34 4.41 12.09
C ASN A 386 7.97 5.12 12.04
N SER A 387 6.98 4.58 12.72
CA SER A 387 5.64 5.17 12.87
C SER A 387 5.60 6.56 13.51
N LYS A 388 6.69 7.00 14.17
CA LYS A 388 6.83 8.36 14.72
C LYS A 388 7.56 9.30 13.76
N PHE A 389 7.88 8.84 12.55
CA PHE A 389 8.60 9.54 11.48
C PHE A 389 10.08 9.84 11.80
N TYR A 390 10.69 9.06 12.68
CA TYR A 390 12.15 9.12 12.90
C TYR A 390 12.87 8.22 11.89
N LEU A 391 13.94 8.76 11.28
CA LEU A 391 14.80 8.02 10.35
C LEU A 391 15.54 6.88 11.08
N LEU A 392 15.26 5.65 10.69
CA LEU A 392 15.92 4.44 11.19
C LEU A 392 17.14 4.06 10.36
N ALA A 393 17.05 4.19 9.03
CA ALA A 393 18.11 3.77 8.14
C ALA A 393 18.12 4.53 6.81
N HIS A 394 19.30 4.60 6.21
CA HIS A 394 19.57 5.18 4.90
C HIS A 394 20.55 4.29 4.16
N TYR A 395 20.20 3.92 2.93
CA TYR A 395 20.98 3.11 2.02
C TYR A 395 20.99 3.76 0.64
N LYS A 396 22.03 3.49 -0.16
CA LYS A 396 22.06 3.77 -1.59
C LYS A 396 22.49 2.47 -2.27
N LYS A 397 21.56 1.85 -2.97
CA LYS A 397 21.76 0.51 -3.56
C LYS A 397 21.37 0.42 -5.03
N HIS A 398 20.52 1.34 -5.48
CA HIS A 398 20.22 1.51 -6.87
C HIS A 398 21.07 2.65 -7.44
N GLU A 399 21.42 2.55 -8.71
CA GLU A 399 22.08 3.61 -9.49
C GLU A 399 21.05 4.54 -10.14
N LEU A 400 19.86 4.02 -10.41
CA LEU A 400 18.72 4.72 -11.00
C LEU A 400 17.55 4.87 -10.00
N PRO A 401 16.49 5.65 -10.32
CA PRO A 401 15.35 5.85 -9.43
C PRO A 401 14.75 4.55 -8.91
N ILE A 402 14.37 4.53 -7.63
CA ILE A 402 13.57 3.46 -7.04
C ILE A 402 12.13 3.62 -7.52
N THR A 403 11.71 2.77 -8.45
CA THR A 403 10.43 2.84 -9.14
C THR A 403 9.32 2.13 -8.38
N ALA A 404 9.64 1.04 -7.68
CA ALA A 404 8.66 0.21 -6.98
C ALA A 404 9.23 -0.32 -5.65
N MET A 405 8.39 -0.50 -4.63
CA MET A 405 8.80 -1.07 -3.34
C MET A 405 7.65 -1.86 -2.72
N CYS A 406 7.96 -2.94 -2.00
CA CYS A 406 6.97 -3.71 -1.26
C CYS A 406 7.58 -4.40 -0.03
N PHE A 407 6.81 -4.51 1.05
CA PHE A 407 7.15 -5.31 2.21
C PHE A 407 6.67 -6.75 2.01
N ILE A 408 7.51 -7.72 2.37
CA ILE A 408 7.22 -9.16 2.21
C ILE A 408 7.44 -9.90 3.53
N LYS A 409 6.96 -11.14 3.60
CA LYS A 409 7.15 -12.05 4.75
C LYS A 409 6.77 -11.37 6.08
N ASN A 410 5.53 -10.90 6.16
CA ASN A 410 4.98 -10.22 7.34
C ASN A 410 5.83 -9.02 7.81
N ASP A 411 6.20 -8.15 6.87
CA ASP A 411 7.05 -6.97 7.09
C ASP A 411 8.48 -7.25 7.56
N SER A 412 8.96 -8.50 7.47
CA SER A 412 10.34 -8.85 7.89
C SER A 412 11.38 -8.38 6.87
N TYR A 413 10.98 -8.29 5.60
CA TYR A 413 11.82 -7.83 4.51
C TYR A 413 11.15 -6.70 3.74
N LEU A 414 11.97 -5.81 3.20
CA LEU A 414 11.60 -4.80 2.23
C LEU A 414 12.35 -5.07 0.93
N LEU A 415 11.59 -5.12 -0.17
CA LEU A 415 12.14 -5.13 -1.52
C LEU A 415 12.05 -3.72 -2.09
N SER A 416 13.14 -3.25 -2.70
CA SER A 416 13.13 -2.05 -3.52
C SER A 416 13.61 -2.38 -4.92
N ALA A 417 12.84 -1.97 -5.92
CA ALA A 417 13.13 -2.17 -7.33
C ALA A 417 13.51 -0.85 -7.98
N GLY A 418 14.51 -0.89 -8.86
CA GLY A 418 14.99 0.27 -9.59
C GLY A 418 14.79 0.15 -11.10
N ALA A 419 14.83 1.30 -11.78
CA ALA A 419 14.94 1.34 -13.24
C ALA A 419 16.31 0.84 -13.75
N ASP A 420 17.22 0.47 -12.84
CA ASP A 420 18.53 -0.13 -13.10
C ASP A 420 18.50 -1.66 -13.15
N TYR A 421 17.32 -2.26 -13.35
CA TYR A 421 17.14 -3.70 -13.56
C TYR A 421 17.44 -4.51 -12.30
N THR A 422 17.48 -3.85 -11.13
CA THR A 422 17.83 -4.49 -9.87
C THR A 422 16.70 -4.45 -8.86
N ILE A 423 16.61 -5.51 -8.06
CA ILE A 423 15.79 -5.57 -6.86
C ILE A 423 16.70 -5.82 -5.66
N SER A 424 16.74 -4.86 -4.74
CA SER A 424 17.49 -4.96 -3.50
C SER A 424 16.60 -5.46 -2.37
N SER A 425 17.10 -6.40 -1.58
CA SER A 425 16.39 -6.97 -0.42
C SER A 425 17.01 -6.50 0.89
N LEU A 426 16.17 -6.03 1.81
CA LEU A 426 16.59 -5.56 3.12
C LEU A 426 15.78 -6.21 4.23
N HIS A 427 16.48 -6.86 5.17
CA HIS A 427 15.86 -7.37 6.38
C HIS A 427 15.69 -6.26 7.44
N ILE A 428 14.46 -6.03 7.88
CA ILE A 428 14.04 -4.91 8.74
C ILE A 428 14.64 -5.00 10.16
N ASN A 429 14.78 -6.19 10.75
CA ASN A 429 15.38 -6.30 12.09
C ASN A 429 16.89 -5.94 12.15
N SER A 430 17.52 -5.66 11.01
CA SER A 430 18.90 -5.15 10.97
C SER A 430 19.05 -3.76 11.61
N PHE A 431 17.96 -3.03 11.88
CA PHE A 431 18.01 -1.65 12.40
C PHE A 431 18.40 -1.56 13.88
N MET A 432 17.96 -2.52 14.71
CA MET A 432 18.11 -2.47 16.18
C MET A 432 19.59 -2.45 16.63
N PHE A 433 20.47 -3.14 15.91
CA PHE A 433 21.88 -3.24 16.31
C PHE A 433 22.71 -1.97 16.06
N ARG A 434 22.26 -1.02 15.22
CA ARG A 434 23.08 0.17 14.90
C ARG A 434 23.12 1.19 16.04
N TYR A 435 22.00 1.39 16.73
CA TYR A 435 21.93 2.31 17.86
C TYR A 435 22.69 1.75 19.07
N LEU A 436 22.47 0.48 19.42
CA LEU A 436 23.25 -0.20 20.47
C LEU A 436 24.74 -0.21 20.19
N ARG A 437 25.17 -0.29 18.91
CA ARG A 437 26.61 -0.26 18.58
C ARG A 437 27.23 1.13 18.70
N LYS A 438 26.49 2.20 18.39
CA LYS A 438 26.95 3.58 18.66
C LYS A 438 27.05 3.84 20.16
N PHE A 439 26.03 3.43 20.92
CA PHE A 439 26.03 3.55 22.38
C PHE A 439 27.13 2.69 23.02
N GLY A 440 27.32 1.45 22.54
CA GLY A 440 28.41 0.57 22.97
C GLY A 440 29.80 1.14 22.64
N ARG A 441 29.99 1.77 21.47
CA ARG A 441 31.23 2.50 21.15
C ARG A 441 31.44 3.69 22.09
N PHE A 442 30.39 4.45 22.39
CA PHE A 442 30.46 5.54 23.37
C PHE A 442 30.87 5.02 24.76
N ILE A 443 30.28 3.92 25.23
CA ILE A 443 30.67 3.26 26.48
C ILE A 443 32.14 2.81 26.44
N ILE A 444 32.59 2.21 25.33
CA ILE A 444 34.00 1.80 25.17
C ILE A 444 34.93 3.01 25.23
N TYR A 445 34.63 4.11 24.52
CA TYR A 445 35.44 5.33 24.58
C TYR A 445 35.45 5.95 25.98
N PHE A 446 34.30 5.96 26.66
CA PHE A 446 34.17 6.42 28.03
C PHE A 446 35.02 5.58 29.00
N LEU A 447 34.97 4.25 28.89
CA LEU A 447 35.80 3.34 29.69
C LEU A 447 37.30 3.54 29.39
N LEU A 448 37.67 3.71 28.12
CA LEU A 448 39.07 3.96 27.73
C LEU A 448 39.59 5.28 28.32
N LEU A 449 38.78 6.34 28.28
CA LEU A 449 39.09 7.63 28.89
C LEU A 449 39.21 7.53 30.41
N PHE A 450 38.32 6.76 31.04
CA PHE A 450 38.35 6.48 32.48
C PHE A 450 39.62 5.72 32.89
N PHE A 451 40.02 4.68 32.14
CA PHE A 451 41.28 3.96 32.38
C PHE A 451 42.52 4.85 32.18
N ILE A 452 42.53 5.70 31.14
CA ILE A 452 43.61 6.68 30.95
C ILE A 452 43.67 7.64 32.14
N SER A 453 42.53 8.11 32.65
CA SER A 453 42.49 8.97 33.84
C SER A 453 43.08 8.27 35.07
N LEU A 454 42.80 6.99 35.28
CA LEU A 454 43.37 6.21 36.38
C LEU A 454 44.89 6.06 36.25
N ILE A 455 45.39 5.77 35.04
CA ILE A 455 46.82 5.68 34.77
C ILE A 455 47.51 7.03 35.00
N LEU A 456 46.89 8.14 34.59
CA LEU A 456 47.41 9.48 34.85
C LEU A 456 47.43 9.79 36.36
N LEU A 457 46.35 9.47 37.09
CA LEU A 457 46.30 9.60 38.56
C LEU A 457 47.42 8.83 39.25
N ASP A 458 47.71 7.59 38.81
CA ASP A 458 48.84 6.80 39.33
C ASP A 458 50.19 7.40 38.92
N SER A 459 50.32 7.87 37.68
CA SER A 459 51.55 8.49 37.16
C SER A 459 51.88 9.82 37.86
N PHE A 460 50.86 10.58 38.25
CA PHE A 460 51.00 11.82 39.02
C PHE A 460 51.05 11.60 40.53
N ASN A 461 50.68 10.41 41.03
CA ASN A 461 50.85 10.03 42.45
C ASN A 461 52.28 9.61 42.81
N VAL A 462 53.18 9.46 41.83
CA VAL A 462 54.62 9.30 42.07
C VAL A 462 55.27 10.68 42.17
N GLY A 463 55.07 11.39 43.30
CA GLY A 463 55.69 12.70 43.45
C GLY A 463 55.37 13.56 44.67
N TYR A 464 54.60 13.09 45.66
CA TYR A 464 54.50 13.80 46.94
C TYR A 464 55.07 12.95 48.07
N ASP A 465 56.39 12.76 48.03
CA ASP A 465 57.18 12.51 49.24
C ASP A 465 57.29 13.84 50.01
N LEU A 466 56.18 14.24 50.64
CA LEU A 466 56.20 15.33 51.62
C LEU A 466 56.94 14.80 52.86
N ARG A 467 58.27 14.93 52.86
CA ARG A 467 59.11 14.81 54.06
C ARG A 467 58.65 15.82 55.11
N ILE A 468 57.70 15.43 55.94
CA ILE A 468 57.25 16.16 57.13
C ILE A 468 58.31 16.16 58.25
N SER A 469 59.49 15.56 58.04
CA SER A 469 60.57 15.51 59.03
C SER A 469 61.40 16.79 59.17
N SER A 470 61.20 17.82 58.33
CA SER A 470 61.91 19.11 58.47
C SER A 470 61.06 20.27 59.04
N LEU A 471 59.75 20.07 59.27
CA LEU A 471 58.87 21.10 59.84
C LEU A 471 58.79 21.07 61.39
N PHE A 472 59.39 20.07 62.04
CA PHE A 472 59.34 19.91 63.50
C PHE A 472 60.65 20.21 64.24
N GLN A 473 61.70 20.72 63.57
CA GLN A 473 62.97 21.03 64.24
C GLN A 473 63.26 22.51 64.52
N ASN A 474 62.37 23.45 64.19
CA ASN A 474 62.52 24.85 64.60
C ASN A 474 61.18 25.47 65.01
N LYS A 475 60.70 25.09 66.20
CA LYS A 475 59.92 25.96 67.09
C LYS A 475 59.78 25.30 68.47
N ALA A 476 60.94 25.06 69.11
CA ALA A 476 60.98 25.21 70.55
C ALA A 476 60.76 26.70 70.87
N TYR A 477 59.94 26.96 71.90
CA TYR A 477 59.63 28.27 72.49
C TYR A 477 58.71 29.19 71.68
N THR A 478 57.42 29.17 72.01
CA THR A 478 56.81 30.25 72.81
C THR A 478 55.36 29.88 73.19
N ASN A 479 55.05 30.08 74.47
CA ASN A 479 53.80 29.77 75.15
C ASN A 479 52.58 30.43 74.50
N ILE A 480 51.39 29.81 74.65
CA ILE A 480 50.20 30.39 75.32
C ILE A 480 49.04 29.36 75.27
N THR A 481 48.28 29.38 76.35
CA THR A 481 47.35 28.41 76.94
C THR A 481 46.07 28.07 76.14
N LYS A 482 45.67 26.79 76.13
CA LYS A 482 44.33 26.32 75.71
C LYS A 482 43.40 26.20 76.94
N LYS A 483 42.26 26.90 76.91
CA LYS A 483 41.08 26.58 77.73
C LYS A 483 39.99 25.98 76.82
N LYS A 484 39.52 24.79 77.17
CA LYS A 484 38.47 23.99 76.50
C LYS A 484 37.12 24.72 76.46
N ARG A 485 36.31 24.47 75.42
CA ARG A 485 34.84 24.40 75.53
C ARG A 485 34.29 23.21 74.74
N ASN A 486 33.42 22.46 75.43
CA ASN A 486 32.69 21.28 74.98
C ASN A 486 31.42 21.68 74.21
N TYR A 487 30.94 20.76 73.38
CA TYR A 487 29.63 20.77 72.72
C TYR A 487 28.50 20.41 73.68
N ASN A 488 27.30 20.96 73.42
CA ASN A 488 26.03 20.41 73.88
C ASN A 488 24.99 20.51 72.76
N VAL A 489 24.23 19.44 72.59
CA VAL A 489 23.10 19.29 71.66
C VAL A 489 21.81 19.52 72.45
N ASP A 490 20.79 20.13 71.84
CA ASP A 490 19.40 19.89 72.27
C ASP A 490 18.43 19.94 71.07
N PRO A 491 17.39 19.08 71.02
CA PRO A 491 16.53 18.84 69.86
C PRO A 491 15.15 19.51 69.99
N LYS A 492 14.42 19.52 68.87
CA LYS A 492 13.03 20.00 68.63
C LYS A 492 12.91 21.43 68.11
N LYS A 493 12.51 21.55 66.83
CA LYS A 493 11.31 22.30 66.43
C LYS A 493 10.91 22.02 64.97
N ASN A 494 9.60 21.88 64.80
CA ASN A 494 8.84 21.75 63.57
C ASN A 494 8.85 23.03 62.72
N LYS A 495 8.44 22.85 61.44
CA LYS A 495 7.85 23.79 60.46
C LYS A 495 8.77 24.50 59.46
N VAL A 496 8.60 24.05 58.20
CA VAL A 496 8.29 24.80 56.94
C VAL A 496 8.39 26.32 57.00
N ILE A 497 9.18 26.92 56.10
CA ILE A 497 8.85 28.13 55.30
C ILE A 497 9.63 28.08 53.96
N MET A 498 8.93 28.32 52.84
CA MET A 498 9.45 28.70 51.52
C MET A 498 9.81 30.20 51.53
N ASP A 499 10.88 30.59 50.86
CA ASP A 499 11.01 31.85 50.08
C ASP A 499 12.04 31.55 48.98
N MET A 500 11.71 31.58 47.68
CA MET A 500 11.44 32.74 46.80
C MET A 500 12.60 33.74 46.72
N ASP A 501 13.03 33.89 45.46
CA ASP A 501 13.79 34.99 44.86
C ASP A 501 15.23 35.26 45.32
N GLU A 502 16.17 35.08 44.39
CA GLU A 502 16.85 36.24 43.76
C GLU A 502 17.69 35.79 42.54
N LEU A 503 17.24 36.28 41.38
CA LEU A 503 17.97 36.69 40.16
C LEU A 503 18.79 35.69 39.33
#